data_AF-A0A6I6LH00-F1
#
_entry.id   AF-A0A6I6LH00-F1
#
_cell.length_a   1.000
_cell.length_b   1.000
_cell.length_c   1.000
_cell.angle_alpha   90.00
_cell.angle_beta   90.00
_cell.angle_gamma   90.00
#
_symmetry.space_group_name_H-M   'P 1'
#
loop_
_entity.id
_entity.type
_entity.pdbx_description
1 polymer ?
#
loop_
_entity_poly.entity_id
_entity_poly.type
_entity_poly.pdbx_seq_one_letter_code
_entity_poly.pdbx_strand_id
1 'polypeptide(L)'
;MIHSQPNRIGLTSRQTLLLVFAGASLWFLAAVLLRIIAPMGALEGTMRGVSYALVIPGTYPFVLLTKWLVALRDDQMAIGIAVATTTALLIDGIVVAWFPAVYGGHLPQVTNCTAIILWGAGVALLLGFFINKGEYK
;
A
#
# COMPACT_ATOMS: atom_id res chain seq x y z
N MET A 1 -6.04 -32.95 -1.02
CA MET A 1 -5.16 -31.79 -0.83
C MET A 1 -4.70 -31.30 -2.18
N ILE A 2 -5.17 -30.14 -2.65
CA ILE A 2 -4.68 -29.54 -3.90
C ILE A 2 -3.37 -28.84 -3.55
N HIS A 3 -2.23 -29.44 -3.91
CA HIS A 3 -0.94 -28.76 -3.83
C HIS A 3 -0.93 -27.65 -4.87
N SER A 4 -1.25 -26.42 -4.46
CA SER A 4 -1.08 -25.24 -5.30
C SER A 4 0.41 -25.05 -5.57
N GLN A 5 0.86 -25.48 -6.75
CA GLN A 5 2.22 -25.21 -7.21
C GLN A 5 2.44 -23.69 -7.23
N PRO A 6 3.58 -23.21 -6.70
CA PRO A 6 3.91 -21.80 -6.79
C PRO A 6 3.98 -21.38 -8.27
N ASN A 7 3.48 -20.19 -8.58
CA ASN A 7 3.61 -19.62 -9.92
C ASN A 7 5.08 -19.28 -10.22
N ARG A 8 5.37 -18.81 -11.44
CA ARG A 8 6.74 -18.45 -11.86
C ARG A 8 7.42 -17.38 -10.99
N ILE A 9 6.64 -16.60 -10.24
CA ILE A 9 7.13 -15.54 -9.34
C ILE A 9 7.17 -16.01 -7.88
N GLY A 10 7.03 -17.31 -7.63
CA GLY A 10 7.19 -17.91 -6.31
C GLY A 10 5.98 -17.81 -5.39
N LEU A 11 4.86 -17.21 -5.82
CA LEU A 11 3.63 -17.04 -5.02
C LEU A 11 2.58 -18.09 -5.36
N THR A 12 1.82 -18.56 -4.36
CA THR A 12 0.64 -19.40 -4.61
C THR A 12 -0.57 -18.56 -5.03
N SER A 13 -1.53 -19.14 -5.75
CA SER A 13 -2.77 -18.42 -6.14
C SER A 13 -3.53 -17.84 -4.95
N ARG A 14 -3.52 -18.55 -3.81
CA ARG A 14 -4.10 -18.08 -2.55
C ARG A 14 -3.36 -16.84 -2.02
N GLN A 15 -2.03 -16.87 -2.02
CA GLN A 15 -1.24 -15.71 -1.58
C GLN A 15 -1.50 -14.51 -2.48
N THR A 16 -1.48 -14.68 -3.80
CA THR A 16 -1.80 -13.60 -4.75
C THR A 16 -3.17 -13.00 -4.48
N LEU A 17 -4.20 -13.84 -4.30
CA LEU A 17 -5.55 -13.35 -4.01
C LEU A 17 -5.61 -12.57 -2.70
N LEU A 18 -4.97 -13.08 -1.64
CA LEU A 18 -4.92 -12.38 -0.35
C LEU A 18 -4.15 -11.04 -0.44
N LEU A 19 -3.10 -10.96 -1.26
CA LEU A 19 -2.36 -9.72 -1.48
C LEU A 19 -3.18 -8.67 -2.23
N VAL A 20 -3.98 -9.09 -3.21
CA VAL A 20 -4.94 -8.20 -3.90
C VAL A 20 -5.93 -7.62 -2.89
N PHE A 21 -6.53 -8.46 -2.05
CA PHE A 21 -7.44 -7.97 -1.00
C PHE A 21 -6.73 -7.09 0.01
N ALA A 22 -5.54 -7.46 0.47
CA ALA A 22 -4.76 -6.65 1.40
C ALA A 22 -4.44 -5.26 0.81
N GLY A 23 -3.99 -5.21 -0.45
CA GLY A 23 -3.73 -3.95 -1.16
C GLY A 23 -4.96 -3.06 -1.26
N ALA A 24 -6.10 -3.62 -1.65
CA ALA A 24 -7.37 -2.90 -1.72
C ALA A 24 -7.81 -2.36 -0.34
N SER A 25 -7.72 -3.17 0.71
CA SER A 25 -8.09 -2.77 2.07
C SER A 25 -7.16 -1.70 2.64
N LEU A 26 -5.84 -1.82 2.43
CA LEU A 26 -4.86 -0.84 2.88
C LEU A 26 -5.02 0.49 2.16
N TRP A 27 -5.26 0.46 0.84
CA TRP A 27 -5.60 1.66 0.08
C TRP A 27 -6.84 2.35 0.65
N PHE A 28 -7.94 1.60 0.87
CA PHE A 28 -9.18 2.19 1.36
C PHE A 28 -9.00 2.82 2.76
N LEU A 29 -8.28 2.12 3.65
CA LEU A 29 -7.96 2.63 4.97
C LEU A 29 -7.15 3.93 4.89
N ALA A 30 -6.13 3.98 4.03
CA ALA A 30 -5.34 5.18 3.82
C ALA A 30 -6.18 6.33 3.25
N ALA A 31 -7.02 6.05 2.24
CA ALA A 31 -7.89 7.06 1.64
C ALA A 31 -8.87 7.68 2.65
N VAL A 32 -9.50 6.86 3.50
CA VAL A 32 -10.39 7.33 4.57
C VAL A 32 -9.63 8.13 5.63
N LEU A 33 -8.47 7.64 6.06
CA LEU A 33 -7.64 8.35 7.03
C LEU A 33 -7.25 9.74 6.52
N LEU A 34 -6.79 9.81 5.27
CA LEU A 34 -6.38 11.07 4.62
C LEU A 34 -7.55 12.03 4.44
N ARG A 35 -8.73 11.53 4.06
CA ARG A 35 -9.96 12.34 4.02
C ARG A 35 -10.26 13.01 5.36
N ILE A 36 -9.99 12.34 6.48
CA ILE A 36 -10.26 12.84 7.82
C ILE A 36 -9.20 13.86 8.27
N ILE A 37 -7.91 13.58 8.03
CA ILE A 37 -6.83 14.44 8.52
C ILE A 37 -6.53 15.62 7.59
N ALA A 38 -6.86 15.54 6.30
CA ALA A 38 -6.57 16.62 5.36
C ALA A 38 -7.26 17.95 5.74
N PRO A 39 -8.56 17.98 6.12
CA PRO A 39 -9.22 19.20 6.62
C PRO A 39 -8.61 19.76 7.91
N MET A 40 -7.84 18.97 8.65
CA MET A 40 -7.11 19.42 9.85
C MET A 40 -5.79 20.13 9.51
N GLY A 41 -5.48 20.35 8.22
CA GLY A 41 -4.26 20.98 7.76
C GLY A 41 -3.04 20.05 7.69
N ALA A 42 -3.23 18.74 7.90
CA ALA A 42 -2.12 17.78 7.95
C ALA A 42 -1.33 17.69 6.62
N LEU A 43 -1.92 18.08 5.49
CA LEU A 43 -1.32 17.99 4.16
C LEU A 43 -0.91 19.36 3.58
N GLU A 44 -0.86 20.40 4.41
CA GLU A 44 -0.59 21.78 4.01
C GLU A 44 0.70 22.32 4.66
N GLY A 45 1.32 23.31 4.01
CA GLY A 45 2.52 23.99 4.51
C GLY A 45 3.62 23.04 5.02
N THR A 46 4.17 23.35 6.19
CA THR A 46 5.20 22.53 6.85
C THR A 46 4.67 21.16 7.30
N MET A 47 3.38 21.06 7.66
CA MET A 47 2.77 19.80 8.11
C MET A 47 2.74 18.75 7.01
N ARG A 48 2.70 19.15 5.73
CA ARG A 48 2.87 18.22 4.60
C ARG A 48 4.16 17.42 4.71
N GLY A 49 5.29 18.08 5.01
CA GLY A 49 6.57 17.40 5.17
C GLY A 49 6.55 16.40 6.34
N VAL A 50 5.94 16.80 7.46
CA VAL A 50 5.75 15.92 8.63
C VAL A 50 4.92 14.69 8.27
N SER A 51 3.81 14.87 7.54
CA SER A 51 2.96 13.77 7.09
C SER A 51 3.72 12.79 6.19
N TYR A 52 4.53 13.28 5.23
CA TYR A 52 5.38 12.42 4.39
C TYR A 52 6.41 11.65 5.21
N ALA A 53 7.02 12.28 6.22
CA ALA A 53 7.95 11.61 7.10
C ALA A 53 7.27 10.53 7.95
N LEU A 54 6.07 10.81 8.49
CA LEU A 54 5.30 9.88 9.32
C LEU A 54 4.73 8.68 8.54
N VAL A 55 4.54 8.81 7.23
CA VAL A 55 4.18 7.66 6.38
C VAL A 55 5.25 6.58 6.44
N ILE A 56 6.53 6.90 6.58
CA ILE A 56 7.60 5.88 6.66
C ILE A 56 7.42 4.92 7.84
N PRO A 57 7.42 5.39 9.11
CA PRO A 57 7.16 4.51 10.25
C PRO A 57 5.72 4.01 10.28
N GLY A 58 4.77 4.74 9.69
CA GLY A 58 3.37 4.31 9.58
C GLY A 58 3.16 3.12 8.63
N THR A 59 3.89 3.05 7.52
CA THR A 59 3.77 1.97 6.52
C THR A 59 4.43 0.67 6.98
N TYR A 60 5.52 0.76 7.75
CA TYR A 60 6.25 -0.41 8.25
C TYR A 60 5.38 -1.49 8.94
N PRO A 61 4.53 -1.18 9.93
CA PRO A 61 3.68 -2.20 10.56
C PRO A 61 2.69 -2.84 9.57
N PHE A 62 2.22 -2.11 8.56
CA PHE A 62 1.33 -2.68 7.53
C PHE A 62 2.06 -3.67 6.64
N VAL A 63 3.33 -3.41 6.28
CA VAL A 63 4.16 -4.37 5.54
C VAL A 63 4.34 -5.67 6.32
N LEU A 64 4.63 -5.59 7.62
CA LEU A 64 4.73 -6.76 8.50
C LEU A 64 3.40 -7.48 8.68
N LEU A 65 2.30 -6.73 8.81
CA LEU A 65 0.96 -7.28 8.91
C LEU A 65 0.57 -8.04 7.64
N THR A 66 0.84 -7.49 6.45
CA THR A 66 0.60 -8.16 5.17
C THR A 66 1.40 -9.46 5.09
N LYS A 67 2.68 -9.44 5.46
CA LYS A 67 3.51 -10.65 5.55
C LYS A 67 2.85 -11.72 6.42
N TRP A 68 2.39 -11.34 7.62
CA TRP A 68 1.78 -12.25 8.58
C TRP A 68 0.45 -12.82 8.08
N LEU A 69 -0.46 -11.97 7.58
CA LEU A 69 -1.79 -12.38 7.09
C LEU A 69 -1.72 -13.33 5.89
N VAL A 70 -0.77 -13.08 4.99
CA VAL A 70 -0.59 -13.85 3.75
C VAL A 70 0.36 -15.04 3.95
N ALA A 71 1.03 -15.11 5.11
CA ALA A 71 2.12 -16.05 5.38
C ALA A 71 3.19 -15.99 4.28
N LEU A 72 3.68 -14.78 3.96
CA LEU A 72 4.79 -14.60 3.03
C LEU A 72 6.09 -15.06 3.68
N ARG A 73 6.89 -15.79 2.91
CA ARG A 73 8.29 -16.06 3.26
C ARG A 73 9.15 -14.82 3.06
N ASP A 74 10.33 -14.81 3.68
CA ASP A 74 11.27 -13.69 3.62
C ASP A 74 11.73 -13.40 2.17
N ASP A 75 11.83 -14.42 1.31
CA ASP A 75 12.21 -14.32 -0.11
C ASP A 75 11.07 -13.84 -1.02
N GLN A 76 9.84 -13.83 -0.51
CA GLN A 76 8.64 -13.41 -1.24
C GLN A 76 8.24 -11.96 -0.94
N MET A 77 8.94 -11.27 -0.04
CA MET A 77 8.53 -9.95 0.45
C MET A 77 8.47 -8.91 -0.66
N ALA A 78 9.50 -8.83 -1.50
CA ALA A 78 9.55 -7.85 -2.57
C ALA A 78 8.39 -8.03 -3.55
N ILE A 79 8.19 -9.25 -4.05
CA ILE A 79 7.12 -9.53 -5.02
C ILE A 79 5.73 -9.46 -4.38
N GLY A 80 5.58 -9.91 -3.13
CA GLY A 80 4.31 -9.90 -2.43
C GLY A 80 3.83 -8.47 -2.19
N ILE A 81 4.72 -7.61 -1.67
CA ILE A 81 4.40 -6.19 -1.48
C ILE A 81 4.17 -5.50 -2.82
N ALA A 82 4.93 -5.83 -3.87
CA ALA A 82 4.67 -5.30 -5.21
C ALA A 82 3.26 -5.60 -5.72
N VAL A 83 2.75 -6.81 -5.53
CA VAL A 83 1.37 -7.16 -5.90
C VAL A 83 0.36 -6.32 -5.12
N ALA A 84 0.48 -6.27 -3.79
CA ALA A 84 -0.44 -5.50 -2.95
C ALA A 84 -0.43 -4.01 -3.30
N THR A 85 0.76 -3.42 -3.47
CA THR A 85 0.91 -2.02 -3.88
C THR A 85 0.38 -1.76 -5.29
N THR A 86 0.60 -2.68 -6.23
CA THR A 86 0.04 -2.57 -7.59
C THR A 86 -1.49 -2.50 -7.54
N THR A 87 -2.13 -3.38 -6.76
CA THR A 87 -3.57 -3.33 -6.57
C THR A 87 -4.02 -2.00 -5.97
N ALA A 88 -3.34 -1.53 -4.91
CA ALA A 88 -3.64 -0.26 -4.27
C ALA A 88 -3.60 0.92 -5.26
N LEU A 89 -2.52 1.01 -6.07
CA LEU A 89 -2.34 2.10 -7.03
C LEU A 89 -3.33 2.05 -8.20
N LEU A 90 -3.69 0.85 -8.69
CA LEU A 90 -4.70 0.71 -9.75
C LEU A 90 -6.08 1.18 -9.28
N ILE A 91 -6.47 0.76 -8.07
CA ILE A 91 -7.73 1.21 -7.47
C ILE A 91 -7.68 2.73 -7.22
N ASP A 92 -6.55 3.23 -6.71
CA ASP A 92 -6.37 4.66 -6.48
C ASP A 92 -6.58 5.48 -7.75
N GLY A 93 -5.90 5.12 -8.84
CA GLY A 93 -6.04 5.81 -10.12
C GLY A 93 -7.49 5.85 -10.62
N ILE A 94 -8.22 4.74 -10.47
CA ILE A 94 -9.66 4.69 -10.81
C ILE A 94 -10.47 5.63 -9.92
N VAL A 95 -10.26 5.59 -8.61
CA VAL A 95 -11.04 6.39 -7.66
C VAL A 95 -10.76 7.87 -7.82
N VAL A 96 -9.52 8.26 -8.13
CA VAL A 96 -9.18 9.65 -8.39
C VAL A 96 -9.86 10.17 -9.66
N ALA A 97 -9.90 9.37 -10.72
CA ALA A 97 -10.45 9.77 -12.00
C ALA A 97 -11.99 9.86 -11.99
N TRP A 98 -12.67 8.90 -11.35
CA TRP A 98 -14.13 8.77 -11.43
C TRP A 98 -14.87 9.04 -10.11
N PHE A 99 -14.20 8.94 -8.97
CA PHE A 99 -14.82 9.07 -7.65
C PHE A 99 -14.03 9.99 -6.68
N PRO A 100 -13.61 11.21 -7.09
CA PRO A 100 -12.77 12.09 -6.25
C PRO A 100 -13.44 12.52 -4.93
N ALA A 101 -14.77 12.37 -4.82
CA ALA A 101 -15.52 12.58 -3.60
C ALA A 101 -15.08 11.67 -2.44
N VAL A 102 -14.41 10.53 -2.71
CA VAL A 102 -13.80 9.68 -1.67
C VAL A 102 -12.80 10.48 -0.83
N TYR A 103 -12.06 11.40 -1.45
CA TYR A 103 -11.04 12.21 -0.80
C TYR A 103 -11.52 13.51 -0.18
N GLY A 104 -12.75 13.97 -0.42
CA GLY A 104 -13.26 15.26 0.11
C GLY A 104 -13.70 16.27 -0.95
N GLY A 105 -13.74 15.87 -2.24
CA GLY A 105 -14.55 16.52 -3.27
C GLY A 105 -14.01 17.82 -3.89
N HIS A 106 -12.90 18.38 -3.41
CA HIS A 106 -12.26 19.57 -4.00
C HIS A 106 -10.81 19.28 -4.39
N LEU A 107 -10.38 19.90 -5.50
CA LEU A 107 -9.18 19.49 -6.22
C LEU A 107 -7.89 19.51 -5.38
N PRO A 108 -7.61 20.56 -4.56
CA PRO A 108 -6.37 20.58 -3.76
C PRO A 108 -6.29 19.44 -2.74
N GLN A 109 -7.39 19.12 -2.07
CA GLN A 109 -7.43 18.02 -1.11
C GLN A 109 -7.24 16.67 -1.81
N VAL A 110 -7.94 16.45 -2.95
CA VAL A 110 -7.76 15.23 -3.76
C VAL A 110 -6.29 15.08 -4.16
N THR A 111 -5.67 16.10 -4.74
CA THR A 111 -4.27 16.06 -5.17
C THR A 111 -3.31 15.77 -4.03
N ASN A 112 -3.52 16.37 -2.85
CA ASN A 112 -2.65 16.14 -1.70
C ASN A 112 -2.80 14.71 -1.15
N CYS A 113 -4.04 14.19 -1.05
CA CYS A 113 -4.31 12.83 -0.60
C CYS A 113 -3.71 11.78 -1.55
N THR A 114 -3.80 11.99 -2.85
CA THR A 114 -3.28 11.03 -3.84
C THR A 114 -1.77 11.04 -3.90
N ALA A 115 -1.15 12.23 -3.79
CA ALA A 115 0.31 12.35 -3.73
C ALA A 115 0.90 11.61 -2.52
N ILE A 116 0.27 11.69 -1.34
CA ILE A 116 0.77 10.99 -0.15
C ILE A 116 0.48 9.48 -0.20
N ILE A 117 -0.61 9.03 -0.85
CA ILE A 117 -0.82 7.59 -1.14
C ILE A 117 0.27 7.06 -2.07
N LEU A 118 0.59 7.79 -3.15
CA LEU A 118 1.66 7.43 -4.06
C LEU A 118 3.02 7.34 -3.34
N TRP A 119 3.30 8.30 -2.44
CA TRP A 119 4.48 8.25 -1.58
C TRP A 119 4.49 7.00 -0.69
N GLY A 120 3.39 6.72 0.00
CA GLY A 120 3.25 5.53 0.85
C GLY A 120 3.40 4.21 0.09
N ALA A 121 2.90 4.16 -1.16
CA ALA A 121 3.12 3.03 -2.06
C ALA A 121 4.62 2.84 -2.37
N GLY A 122 5.34 3.93 -2.68
CA GLY A 122 6.79 3.90 -2.89
C GLY A 122 7.55 3.43 -1.63
N VAL A 123 7.18 3.93 -0.46
CA VAL A 123 7.74 3.50 0.83
C VAL A 123 7.49 2.02 1.07
N ALA A 124 6.27 1.52 0.82
CA ALA A 124 5.94 0.11 1.00
C ALA A 124 6.82 -0.78 0.11
N LEU A 125 6.99 -0.42 -1.17
CA LEU A 125 7.88 -1.13 -2.08
C LEU A 125 9.33 -1.13 -1.59
N LEU A 126 9.84 0.04 -1.17
CA LEU A 126 11.19 0.17 -0.63
C LEU A 126 11.41 -0.74 0.58
N LEU A 127 10.48 -0.73 1.54
CA LEU A 127 10.51 -1.61 2.70
C LEU A 127 10.41 -3.09 2.29
N GLY A 128 9.56 -3.40 1.33
CA GLY A 128 9.43 -4.74 0.74
C GLY A 128 10.77 -5.25 0.23
N PHE A 129 11.53 -4.42 -0.50
CA PHE A 129 12.88 -4.77 -0.96
C PHE A 129 13.89 -4.94 0.18
N PHE A 130 13.89 -4.05 1.18
CA PHE A 130 14.83 -4.15 2.31
C PHE A 130 14.59 -5.38 3.19
N ILE A 131 13.32 -5.77 3.38
CA ILE A 131 12.96 -6.93 4.20
C ILE A 131 13.15 -8.23 3.40
N ASN A 132 13.17 -8.16 2.07
CA ASN A 132 13.33 -9.33 1.21
C ASN A 132 14.70 -9.96 1.36
N LYS A 133 14.78 -11.07 2.10
CA LYS A 133 16.01 -11.85 2.24
C LYS A 133 16.00 -12.94 1.19
N GLY A 134 17.08 -13.09 0.43
CA GLY A 134 17.17 -14.13 -0.59
C GLY A 134 16.94 -15.53 -0.01
N GLU A 135 16.51 -16.47 -0.85
CA GLU A 135 16.49 -17.89 -0.49
C GLU A 135 17.92 -18.30 -0.10
N TYR A 136 18.13 -18.67 1.17
CA TYR A 136 19.34 -19.40 1.55
C TYR A 136 19.28 -20.74 0.83
N LYS A 137 20.16 -20.92 -0.16
CA LYS A 137 20.39 -22.19 -0.85
C LYS A 137 20.95 -23.23 0.11
#